data_AF-A0A972Z370-F1
#
_entry.id   AF-A0A972Z370-F1
#
_cell.length_a   1.000
_cell.length_b   1.000
_cell.length_c   1.000
_cell.angle_alpha   90.00
_cell.angle_beta   90.00
_cell.angle_gamma   90.00
#
_symmetry.space_group_name_H-M   'P 1'
#
loop_
_entity.id
_entity.type
_entity.pdbx_description
1 polymer ?
#
loop_
_entity_poly.entity_id
_entity_poly.type
_entity_poly.pdbx_seq_one_letter_code
_entity_poly.pdbx_strand_id
1 'polypeptide(L)' 'MAVKVAGRSYYIVSEVSQLSGVNIRTIYRWMHKGIITGGKLQNRKGWTVFTEEDIAEIKTKAEKARKESD' A
#
# COMPACT_ATOMS: atom_id res chain seq x y z
N MET A 1 -2.22 -13.41 -3.46
CA MET A 1 -0.99 -14.05 -2.96
C MET A 1 0.19 -13.14 -3.23
N ALA A 2 1.01 -12.89 -2.21
CA ALA A 2 2.20 -12.07 -2.35
C ALA A 2 3.20 -12.72 -3.31
N VAL A 3 3.78 -11.91 -4.20
CA VAL A 3 4.83 -12.36 -5.11
C VAL A 3 6.17 -12.15 -4.42
N LYS A 4 6.93 -13.23 -4.21
CA LYS A 4 8.30 -13.12 -3.68
C LYS A 4 9.29 -13.00 -4.82
N VAL A 5 10.08 -11.93 -4.83
CA VAL A 5 11.17 -11.71 -5.80
C VAL A 5 12.44 -11.38 -5.02
N ALA A 6 13.51 -12.16 -5.22
CA ALA A 6 14.81 -11.96 -4.56
C ALA A 6 14.70 -11.83 -3.01
N GLY A 7 13.82 -12.61 -2.39
CA GLY A 7 13.60 -12.58 -0.93
C GLY A 7 12.71 -11.43 -0.43
N ARG A 8 12.26 -10.52 -1.29
CA ARG A 8 11.31 -9.46 -0.95
C ARG A 8 9.89 -9.84 -1.36
N SER A 9 8.94 -9.57 -0.48
CA SER A 9 7.51 -9.75 -0.74
C SER A 9 6.95 -8.51 -1.44
N TYR A 10 6.22 -8.75 -2.53
CA TYR A 10 5.51 -7.73 -3.28
C TYR A 10 4.01 -8.03 -3.29
N TYR A 11 3.22 -6.99 -3.07
CA TYR A 11 1.78 -7.08 -2.90
C TYR A 11 1.09 -6.18 -3.90
N ILE A 12 0.00 -6.65 -4.50
CA ILE A 12 -0.86 -5.80 -5.33
C ILE A 12 -1.80 -4.99 -4.44
N VAL A 13 -2.36 -3.90 -4.97
CA VAL A 13 -3.19 -2.95 -4.19
C VAL A 13 -4.35 -3.62 -3.43
N SER A 14 -4.94 -4.70 -3.98
CA SER A 14 -6.02 -5.42 -3.32
C SER A 14 -5.55 -6.15 -2.05
N GLU A 15 -4.33 -6.68 -2.07
CA GLU A 15 -3.72 -7.33 -0.92
C GLU A 15 -3.30 -6.31 0.12
N VAL A 16 -2.73 -5.18 -0.31
CA VAL A 16 -2.43 -4.04 0.57
C VAL A 16 -3.70 -3.59 1.29
N SER A 17 -4.83 -3.50 0.59
CA SER A 17 -6.12 -3.13 1.19
C SER A 17 -6.53 -4.11 2.30
N GLN A 18 -6.41 -5.40 2.06
CA GLN A 18 -6.71 -6.43 3.07
C GLN A 18 -5.72 -6.39 4.25
N LEU A 19 -4.42 -6.26 3.98
CA LEU A 19 -3.37 -6.31 5.00
C LEU A 19 -3.31 -5.05 5.87
N SER A 20 -3.58 -3.88 5.28
CA SER A 20 -3.57 -2.60 5.98
C SER A 20 -4.92 -2.25 6.62
N GLY A 21 -6.01 -2.91 6.21
CA GLY A 21 -7.37 -2.54 6.59
C GLY A 21 -7.82 -1.21 6.00
N VAL A 22 -7.07 -0.65 5.03
CA VAL A 22 -7.39 0.60 4.36
C VAL A 22 -8.16 0.30 3.07
N ASN A 23 -9.24 1.02 2.83
CA ASN A 23 -10.00 0.88 1.58
C ASN A 23 -9.11 1.20 0.36
N ILE A 24 -9.21 0.36 -0.67
CA ILE A 24 -8.51 0.53 -1.95
C ILE A 24 -8.63 1.96 -2.54
N ARG A 25 -9.80 2.62 -2.44
CA ARG A 25 -9.98 4.00 -2.91
C ARG A 25 -9.15 5.00 -2.11
N THR A 26 -8.99 4.78 -0.81
CA THR A 26 -8.14 5.61 0.05
C THR A 26 -6.67 5.43 -0.31
N ILE A 27 -6.23 4.20 -0.60
CA ILE A 27 -4.87 3.93 -1.07
C ILE A 27 -4.61 4.67 -2.38
N TYR A 28 -5.48 4.53 -3.39
CA TYR A 28 -5.35 5.29 -4.65
C TYR A 28 -5.36 6.80 -4.45
N ARG A 29 -6.23 7.32 -3.58
CA ARG A 29 -6.27 8.75 -3.24
C ARG A 29 -4.96 9.21 -2.63
N TRP A 30 -4.37 8.42 -1.73
CA TRP A 30 -3.09 8.73 -1.10
C TRP A 30 -1.93 8.66 -2.08
N MET A 31 -1.93 7.70 -3.01
CA MET A 31 -0.95 7.66 -4.10
C MET A 31 -1.04 8.93 -4.95
N HIS A 32 -2.24 9.30 -5.41
CA HIS A 32 -2.43 10.47 -6.26
C HIS A 32 -2.09 11.79 -5.55
N LYS A 33 -2.30 11.87 -4.23
CA LYS A 33 -1.93 13.05 -3.43
C LYS A 33 -0.45 13.04 -2.99
N GLY A 34 0.32 12.02 -3.33
CA GLY A 34 1.70 11.85 -2.85
C GLY A 34 1.80 11.65 -1.34
N ILE A 35 0.71 11.27 -0.68
CA ILE A 35 0.66 11.03 0.77
C ILE A 35 1.45 9.77 1.09
N ILE A 36 1.42 8.73 0.26
CA ILE A 36 2.25 7.53 0.44
C ILE A 36 3.31 7.47 -0.65
N THR A 37 4.48 6.96 -0.30
CA THR A 37 5.59 6.82 -1.25
C THR A 37 5.60 5.48 -1.97
N GLY A 38 4.85 4.51 -1.44
CA GLY A 38 4.64 3.19 -2.04
C GLY A 38 3.84 3.21 -3.34
N GLY A 39 3.92 2.09 -4.07
CA GLY A 39 3.22 1.92 -5.35
C GLY A 39 3.91 2.56 -6.55
N LYS A 40 5.21 2.84 -6.44
CA LYS A 40 6.06 3.32 -7.55
C LYS A 40 6.61 2.19 -8.42
N LEU A 41 6.57 0.97 -7.91
CA LEU A 41 7.03 -0.20 -8.64
C LEU A 41 5.87 -0.78 -9.44
N GLN A 42 6.16 -1.18 -10.68
CA GLN A 42 5.24 -1.92 -11.51
C GLN A 42 5.81 -3.31 -11.78
N ASN A 43 4.94 -4.32 -11.73
CA ASN A 43 5.32 -5.64 -12.22
C ASN A 43 5.38 -5.65 -13.77
N ARG A 44 5.82 -6.76 -14.36
CA ARG A 44 5.89 -6.93 -15.83
C ARG A 44 4.55 -6.76 -16.55
N LYS A 45 3.42 -6.84 -15.84
CA LYS A 45 2.06 -6.63 -16.38
C LYS A 45 1.57 -5.18 -16.22
N GLY A 46 2.42 -4.28 -15.73
CA GLY A 46 2.08 -2.87 -15.46
C GLY A 46 1.28 -2.64 -14.17
N TRP A 47 1.16 -3.64 -13.30
CA TRP A 47 0.39 -3.50 -12.07
C TRP A 47 1.27 -2.89 -11.01
N THR A 48 0.73 -1.88 -10.33
CA THR A 48 1.36 -1.32 -9.14
C THR A 48 1.53 -2.38 -8.07
N VAL A 49 2.76 -2.51 -7.59
CA VAL A 49 3.12 -3.38 -6.47
C VAL A 49 3.69 -2.56 -5.31
N PHE A 50 3.50 -3.09 -4.12
CA PHE A 50 3.87 -2.52 -2.85
C PHE A 50 4.76 -3.50 -2.09
N THR A 51 5.67 -3.00 -1.27
CA THR A 51 6.48 -3.85 -0.38
C THR A 51 5.89 -3.92 1.02
N GLU A 52 6.50 -4.70 1.91
CA GLU A 52 6.10 -4.74 3.32
C GLU A 52 6.30 -3.38 4.00
N GLU A 53 7.35 -2.64 3.63
CA GLU A 53 7.61 -1.29 4.13
C GLU A 53 6.51 -0.31 3.72
N ASP A 54 6.04 -0.40 2.47
CA ASP A 54 4.92 0.42 1.99
C ASP A 54 3.64 0.12 2.77
N ILE A 55 3.37 -1.16 3.07
CA ILE A 55 2.21 -1.56 3.86
C ILE A 55 2.30 -1.01 5.29
N ALA A 56 3.49 -1.05 5.90
CA ALA A 56 3.73 -0.48 7.21
C ALA A 56 3.48 1.05 7.21
N GLU A 57 3.99 1.77 6.20
CA GLU A 57 3.72 3.20 6.01
C GLU A 57 2.21 3.49 5.93
N ILE A 58 1.48 2.71 5.13
CA ILE A 58 0.03 2.85 4.97
C ILE A 58 -0.70 2.60 6.30
N LYS A 59 -0.31 1.58 7.07
CA LYS A 59 -0.90 1.29 8.38
C LYS A 59 -0.70 2.44 9.36
N THR A 60 0.53 2.92 9.51
CA THR A 60 0.83 4.04 10.42
C THR A 60 0.05 5.30 10.05
N LYS A 61 -0.08 5.60 8.75
CA LYS A 61 -0.89 6.74 8.29
C LYS A 61 -2.38 6.54 8.54
N ALA A 62 -2.88 5.32 8.40
CA ALA A 62 -4.29 5.02 8.66
C ALA A 62 -4.64 5.09 10.15
N GLU A 63 -3.72 4.69 11.03
CA GLU A 63 -3.87 4.85 12.47
C GLU A 63 -3.85 6.33 12.87
N LYS A 64 -2.94 7.12 12.30
CA LYS A 64 -2.88 8.55 12.53
C LYS A 64 -4.16 9.27 12.06
N ALA A 65 -4.63 8.96 10.86
CA ALA A 65 -5.85 9.56 10.31
C ALA A 65 -7.12 9.21 11.13
N ARG A 66 -7.16 8.02 11.75
CA ARG A 66 -8.24 7.65 12.68
C ARG A 66 -8.18 8.49 13.96
N LYS A 67 -6.99 8.65 14.56
CA LYS A 67 -6.80 9.45 15.78
C LYS A 67 -7.10 10.95 15.60
N GLU A 68 -6.94 11.50 14.40
CA GLU A 68 -7.29 12.90 14.10
C GLU A 68 -8.79 13.13 13.86
N SER A 69 -9.60 12.06 13.81
CA SER A 69 -11.05 12.13 13.59
C SER A 69 -11.88 11.88 14.87
N ASP A 70 -11.22 11.58 16.00
CA ASP A 70 -11.79 11.46 17.36
C ASP A 70 -11.48 12.74 18.17
#